data_AF-A0A968MR22-F1
#
_entry.id   AF-A0A968MR22-F1
#
_cell.length_a   1.000
_cell.length_b   1.000
_cell.length_c   1.000
_cell.angle_alpha   90.00
_cell.angle_beta   90.00
_cell.angle_gamma   90.00
#
_symmetry.space_group_name_H-M   'P 1'
#
loop_
_entity.id
_entity.type
_entity.pdbx_description
1 polymer ?
#
loop_
_entity_poly.entity_id
_entity_poly.type
_entity_poly.pdbx_seq_one_letter_code
_entity_poly.pdbx_strand_id
1 'polypeptide(L)'
;MPKKAGDELEFTFEGTGITLMGNWVKDAGKADVYLDGKLHRTIDSYYNWNNQEHHDINLWHAFNLQPGKHTVKVLVKGEKRPESWVPGFMLPKL
;
A
#
# COMPACT_ATOMS: atom_id res chain seq x y z
N MET A 1 -11.73 9.99 -4.04
CA MET A 1 -12.59 9.27 -3.06
C MET A 1 -11.67 8.59 -2.05
N PRO A 2 -11.91 8.72 -0.74
CA PRO A 2 -11.08 8.03 0.26
C PRO A 2 -11.26 6.51 0.12
N LYS A 3 -10.15 5.76 0.13
CA LYS A 3 -10.17 4.30 0.10
C LYS A 3 -10.62 3.75 1.46
N LYS A 4 -11.45 2.72 1.47
CA LYS A 4 -12.01 2.11 2.68
C LYS A 4 -11.55 0.66 2.84
N ALA A 5 -11.67 0.12 4.06
CA ALA A 5 -11.51 -1.32 4.30
C ALA A 5 -12.33 -2.12 3.28
N GLY A 6 -11.72 -3.13 2.68
CA GLY A 6 -12.36 -3.98 1.68
C GLY A 6 -12.29 -3.45 0.25
N ASP A 7 -11.84 -2.22 0.03
CA ASP A 7 -11.53 -1.77 -1.33
C ASP A 7 -10.41 -2.64 -1.89
N GLU A 8 -10.58 -3.07 -3.14
CA GLU A 8 -9.60 -3.90 -3.82
C GLU A 8 -9.28 -3.41 -5.23
N LEU A 9 -8.10 -3.79 -5.68
CA LEU A 9 -7.64 -3.68 -7.06
C LEU A 9 -7.04 -5.03 -7.45
N GLU A 10 -7.52 -5.60 -8.54
CA GLU A 10 -6.99 -6.83 -9.11
C GLU A 10 -6.63 -6.61 -10.58
N PHE A 11 -5.47 -7.12 -10.98
CA PHE A 11 -5.02 -7.04 -12.36
C PHE A 11 -4.05 -8.17 -12.68
N THR A 12 -3.91 -8.48 -13.97
CA THR A 12 -3.00 -9.51 -14.46
C THR A 12 -1.88 -8.89 -15.29
N PHE A 13 -0.70 -9.49 -15.23
CA PHE A 13 0.43 -9.14 -16.08
C PHE A 13 1.10 -10.40 -16.62
N GLU A 14 1.90 -10.27 -17.68
CA GLU A 14 2.74 -11.34 -18.20
C GLU A 14 4.20 -10.90 -18.12
N GLY A 15 5.05 -11.70 -17.50
CA GLY A 15 6.46 -11.38 -17.30
C GLY A 15 7.07 -12.09 -16.11
N THR A 16 8.23 -11.62 -15.67
CA THR A 16 9.02 -12.23 -14.58
C THR A 16 9.12 -11.33 -13.35
N GLY A 17 8.49 -10.15 -13.39
CA GLY A 17 8.48 -9.23 -12.26
C GLY A 17 7.57 -8.04 -12.45
N ILE A 18 7.26 -7.39 -11.32
CA ILE A 18 6.37 -6.25 -11.23
C ILE A 18 6.76 -5.35 -10.05
N THR A 19 6.50 -4.06 -10.19
CA THR A 19 6.53 -3.07 -9.10
C THR A 19 5.18 -2.39 -8.97
N LEU A 20 4.71 -2.25 -7.74
CA LEU A 20 3.58 -1.40 -7.39
C LEU A 20 4.11 -0.03 -6.93
N MET A 21 3.80 0.99 -7.71
CA MET A 21 4.11 2.38 -7.40
C MET A 21 2.98 2.99 -6.56
N GLY A 22 3.32 3.88 -5.64
CA GLY A 22 2.33 4.65 -4.89
C GLY A 22 2.95 5.63 -3.90
N ASN A 23 2.09 6.17 -3.04
CA ASN A 23 2.48 7.19 -2.07
C ASN A 23 2.82 6.57 -0.71
N TRP A 24 3.85 7.12 -0.09
CA TRP A 24 4.32 6.80 1.26
C TRP A 24 4.22 8.07 2.10
N VAL A 25 3.07 8.26 2.75
CA VAL A 25 2.57 9.55 3.27
C VAL A 25 2.00 9.39 4.69
N LYS A 26 1.77 10.48 5.41
CA LYS A 26 1.43 10.45 6.84
C LYS A 26 0.01 9.99 7.16
N ASP A 27 -0.90 10.02 6.19
CA ASP A 27 -2.31 9.67 6.35
C ASP A 27 -2.66 8.30 5.74
N ALA A 28 -1.67 7.59 5.20
CA ALA A 28 -1.85 6.29 4.60
C ALA A 28 -2.00 5.16 5.64
N GLY A 29 -2.57 4.06 5.15
CA GLY A 29 -2.81 2.83 5.91
C GLY A 29 -2.12 1.62 5.29
N LYS A 30 -2.60 0.43 5.67
CA LYS A 30 -2.05 -0.86 5.27
C LYS A 30 -2.90 -1.52 4.20
N ALA A 31 -2.25 -2.29 3.34
CA ALA A 31 -2.89 -3.15 2.35
C ALA A 31 -2.20 -4.52 2.29
N ASP A 32 -2.98 -5.55 2.03
CA ASP A 32 -2.46 -6.89 1.73
C ASP A 32 -2.28 -7.03 0.21
N VAL A 33 -1.09 -7.45 -0.20
CA VAL A 33 -0.74 -7.75 -1.59
C VAL A 33 -0.68 -9.26 -1.75
N TYR A 34 -1.54 -9.78 -2.61
CA TYR A 34 -1.58 -11.17 -3.02
C TYR A 34 -0.97 -11.32 -4.41
N LEU A 35 -0.15 -12.35 -4.59
CA LEU A 35 0.39 -12.76 -5.87
C LEU A 35 -0.06 -14.20 -6.15
N ASP A 36 -0.72 -14.40 -7.28
CA ASP A 36 -1.27 -15.70 -7.70
C ASP A 36 -2.15 -16.35 -6.62
N GLY A 37 -2.99 -15.53 -5.98
CA GLY A 37 -3.94 -15.95 -4.95
C GLY A 37 -3.33 -16.18 -3.56
N LYS A 38 -2.01 -16.03 -3.39
CA LYS A 38 -1.33 -16.20 -2.09
C LYS A 38 -0.93 -14.86 -1.52
N LEU A 39 -1.12 -14.68 -0.21
CA LEU A 39 -0.62 -13.50 0.49
C LEU A 39 0.90 -13.44 0.34
N HIS A 40 1.38 -12.41 -0.34
CA HIS A 40 2.80 -12.20 -0.57
C HIS A 40 3.38 -11.21 0.45
N ARG A 41 2.68 -10.11 0.73
CA ARG A 41 3.12 -9.10 1.71
C ARG A 41 1.98 -8.23 2.20
N THR A 42 2.01 -7.83 3.47
CA THR A 42 1.28 -6.64 3.94
C THR A 42 2.19 -5.42 3.78
N ILE A 43 1.75 -4.44 2.98
CA ILE A 43 2.43 -3.14 2.85
C ILE A 43 1.84 -2.14 3.84
N ASP A 44 2.72 -1.30 4.38
CA ASP A 44 2.36 -0.19 5.26
C ASP A 44 2.85 1.11 4.63
N SER A 45 1.90 1.86 4.09
CA SER A 45 2.18 3.08 3.33
C SER A 45 2.30 4.33 4.21
N TYR A 46 2.39 4.18 5.54
CA TYR A 46 2.65 5.31 6.43
C TYR A 46 4.13 5.75 6.40
N TYR A 47 4.36 7.04 6.17
CA TYR A 47 5.66 7.68 6.36
C TYR A 47 5.50 9.11 6.89
N ASN A 48 6.26 9.44 7.93
CA ASN A 48 6.29 10.78 8.52
C ASN A 48 7.61 10.99 9.29
N TRP A 49 8.74 10.65 8.66
CA TRP A 49 10.03 10.94 9.26
C TRP A 49 10.44 12.37 8.93
N ASN A 50 10.75 13.18 9.96
CA ASN A 50 11.11 14.59 9.80
C ASN A 50 10.08 15.41 8.98
N ASN A 51 8.79 15.13 9.15
CA ASN A 51 7.68 15.75 8.42
C ASN A 51 7.80 15.64 6.88
N GLN A 52 8.40 14.55 6.40
CA GLN A 52 8.52 14.23 4.99
C GLN A 52 7.47 13.21 4.55
N GLU A 53 7.15 13.27 3.26
CA GLU A 53 6.27 12.37 2.54
C GLU A 53 6.89 12.07 1.17
N HIS A 54 6.76 10.84 0.69
CA HIS A 54 7.28 10.44 -0.61
C HIS A 54 6.14 10.05 -1.54
N HIS A 55 6.15 10.60 -2.73
CA HIS A 55 5.14 10.33 -3.76
C HIS A 55 5.76 9.53 -4.91
N ASP A 56 4.94 8.72 -5.57
CA ASP A 56 5.35 7.91 -6.72
C ASP A 56 6.61 7.07 -6.44
N ILE A 57 6.61 6.34 -5.32
CA ILE A 57 7.70 5.43 -4.95
C ILE A 57 7.31 3.96 -5.08
N ASN A 58 8.31 3.08 -5.11
CA ASN A 58 8.11 1.64 -5.03
C ASN A 58 7.63 1.25 -3.62
N LEU A 59 6.35 0.88 -3.50
CA LEU A 59 5.78 0.38 -2.26
C LEU A 59 5.95 -1.13 -2.11
N TRP A 60 5.98 -1.83 -3.24
CA TRP A 60 6.17 -3.27 -3.30
C TRP A 60 6.71 -3.68 -4.67
N HIS A 61 7.45 -4.78 -4.67
CA HIS A 61 7.86 -5.46 -5.88
C HIS A 61 7.89 -6.97 -5.67
N ALA A 62 7.77 -7.69 -6.78
CA ALA A 62 8.12 -9.10 -6.89
C ALA A 62 8.97 -9.28 -8.15
N PHE A 63 10.13 -9.91 -7.98
CA PHE A 63 11.07 -10.24 -9.06
C PHE A 63 11.36 -11.74 -9.05
N ASN A 64 12.02 -12.23 -10.09
CA ASN A 64 12.37 -13.65 -10.24
C ASN A 64 11.16 -14.58 -10.28
N LEU A 65 10.04 -14.10 -10.82
CA LEU A 65 8.87 -14.93 -11.08
C LEU A 65 9.13 -15.81 -12.30
N GLN A 66 8.46 -16.96 -12.36
CA GLN A 66 8.50 -17.82 -13.54
C GLN A 66 7.92 -17.06 -14.74
N PRO A 67 8.51 -17.16 -15.94
CA PRO A 67 7.93 -16.51 -17.12
C PRO A 67 6.49 -16.96 -17.34
N GLY A 68 5.56 -16.02 -17.38
CA GLY A 68 4.16 -16.32 -17.68
C GLY A 68 3.20 -15.29 -17.11
N LYS A 69 1.92 -15.67 -17.08
CA LYS A 69 0.83 -14.84 -16.58
C LYS A 69 0.73 -14.92 -15.06
N HIS A 70 0.67 -13.77 -14.42
CA HIS A 70 0.50 -13.61 -12.98
C HIS A 70 -0.70 -12.71 -12.66
N THR A 71 -1.26 -12.89 -11.48
CA THR A 71 -2.37 -12.06 -10.95
C THR A 71 -1.94 -11.39 -9.66
N VAL A 72 -2.11 -10.07 -9.58
CA VAL A 72 -1.88 -9.29 -8.36
C VAL A 72 -3.21 -8.76 -7.86
N LYS A 73 -3.48 -8.99 -6.57
CA LYS A 73 -4.60 -8.39 -5.86
C LYS A 73 -4.10 -7.57 -4.69
N VAL A 74 -4.55 -6.32 -4.59
CA VAL A 74 -4.27 -5.41 -3.48
C VAL A 74 -5.57 -5.19 -2.73
N LEU A 75 -5.59 -5.52 -1.44
CA LEU A 75 -6.76 -5.40 -0.56
C LEU A 75 -6.47 -4.40 0.55
N VAL A 76 -7.26 -3.32 0.61
CA VAL A 76 -7.16 -2.31 1.67
C VAL A 76 -7.66 -2.88 2.98
N LYS A 77 -6.81 -2.93 4.01
CA LYS A 77 -7.17 -3.50 5.31
C LYS A 77 -8.07 -2.59 6.15
N GLY A 78 -8.05 -1.29 5.87
CA GLY A 78 -8.62 -0.25 6.75
C GLY A 78 -7.89 -0.14 8.09
N GLU A 79 -6.74 -0.80 8.22
CA GLU A 79 -5.81 -0.64 9.32
C GLU A 79 -4.82 0.47 8.98
N LYS A 80 -4.42 1.25 9.97
CA LYS A 80 -3.37 2.26 9.85
C LYS A 80 -2.57 2.31 11.14
N ARG A 81 -1.40 2.96 11.12
CA ARG A 81 -0.67 3.22 12.35
C ARG A 81 -1.44 4.20 13.23
N PRO A 82 -1.36 4.11 14.57
CA PRO A 82 -1.89 5.14 15.47
C PRO A 82 -1.37 6.55 15.13
N GLU A 83 -0.13 6.63 14.65
CA GLU A 83 0.54 7.85 14.21
C GLU A 83 0.05 8.37 12.85
N SER A 84 -0.66 7.54 12.07
CA SER A 84 -1.24 7.96 10.79
C SER A 84 -2.30 9.04 11.03
N TRP A 85 -1.98 10.27 10.68
CA TRP A 85 -2.77 11.45 10.99
C TRP A 85 -4.05 11.54 10.14
N VAL A 86 -5.14 12.03 10.74
CA VAL A 86 -6.37 12.43 10.03
C VAL A 86 -6.64 13.89 10.36
N PRO A 87 -6.86 14.78 9.37
CA PRO A 87 -7.36 16.12 9.66
C PRO A 87 -8.75 15.98 10.28
N GLY A 88 -8.90 16.28 11.57
CA GLY A 88 -10.23 16.34 12.19
C GLY A 88 -10.29 16.22 13.72
N PHE A 89 -9.23 15.79 14.40
CA PHE A 89 -9.24 15.70 15.87
C PHE A 89 -8.12 16.55 16.47
N MET A 90 -8.44 17.81 16.79
CA MET A 90 -7.68 18.65 17.72
C MET A 90 -7.88 18.10 19.16
N LEU A 91 -6.93 18.12 20.11
CA LEU A 91 -6.38 19.24 20.93
C LEU A 91 -5.41 18.64 22.01
N PRO A 92 -4.58 19.41 22.78
CA PRO A 92 -4.67 20.83 23.06
C PRO A 92 -3.41 21.67 22.84
N LYS A 93 -3.64 22.97 22.91
CA LYS A 93 -2.65 24.05 23.05
C LYS A 93 -1.59 23.72 24.10
N LEU A 94 -0.35 24.04 23.76
CA LEU A 94 0.60 24.68 24.67
C LEU A 94 0.92 26.05 24.08
#